data_AF-A0A225V6Z4-F1
#
_entry.id   AF-A0A225V6Z4-F1
#
_cell.length_a   1.000
_cell.length_b   1.000
_cell.length_c   1.000
_cell.angle_alpha   90.00
_cell.angle_beta   90.00
_cell.angle_gamma   90.00
#
_symmetry.space_group_name_H-M   'P 1'
#
loop_
_entity.id
_entity.type
_entity.pdbx_description
1 polymer ?
#
loop_
_entity_poly.entity_id
_entity_poly.type
_entity_poly.pdbx_seq_one_letter_code
_entity_poly.pdbx_strand_id
1 'polypeptide(L)'
;MKHLAKKTRSIAEWIDRGHMKMEYVPTAENVADIFTKALGPCVFERLRDQLNIENVQEAWLSEDILAVTVATAHKNERLRIECASYR
;
A
#
# COMPACT_ATOMS: atom_id res chain seq x y z
N MET A 1 -29.20 13.68 24.56
CA MET A 1 -28.59 14.71 23.67
C MET A 1 -27.31 15.38 24.17
N LYS A 2 -26.92 15.30 25.46
CA LYS A 2 -25.71 16.01 25.97
C LYS A 2 -24.35 15.44 25.51
N HIS A 3 -24.29 14.18 25.05
CA HIS A 3 -23.01 13.51 24.72
C HIS A 3 -22.48 13.82 23.31
N LEU A 4 -23.35 14.03 22.32
CA LEU A 4 -22.93 14.36 20.95
C LEU A 4 -22.32 15.76 20.87
N ALA A 5 -22.87 16.72 21.62
CA ALA A 5 -22.39 18.10 21.66
C ALA A 5 -20.93 18.24 22.14
N LYS A 6 -20.45 17.34 23.01
CA LYS A 6 -19.05 17.37 23.47
C LYS A 6 -18.09 16.93 22.36
N LYS A 7 -18.44 15.89 21.60
CA LYS A 7 -17.59 15.37 20.51
C LYS A 7 -17.51 16.35 19.34
N THR A 8 -18.65 16.94 18.95
CA THR A 8 -18.68 17.93 17.88
C THR A 8 -17.95 19.23 18.26
N ARG A 9 -17.95 19.63 19.54
CA ARG A 9 -17.22 20.83 20.01
C ARG A 9 -15.71 20.71 19.82
N SER A 10 -15.12 19.54 20.09
CA SER A 10 -13.68 19.35 19.90
C SER A 10 -13.28 19.45 18.42
N ILE A 11 -14.10 18.91 17.53
CA ILE A 11 -13.85 18.97 16.08
C ILE A 11 -13.98 20.41 15.59
N ALA A 12 -15.03 21.12 16.01
CA ALA A 12 -15.23 22.53 15.67
C ALA A 12 -14.04 23.39 16.14
N GLU A 13 -13.56 23.19 17.36
CA GLU A 13 -12.40 23.91 17.89
C GLU A 13 -11.12 23.67 17.07
N TRP A 14 -10.91 22.46 16.56
CA TRP A 14 -9.75 22.15 15.72
C TRP A 14 -9.84 22.79 14.34
N ILE A 15 -11.06 22.89 13.80
CA ILE A 15 -11.34 23.60 12.55
C ILE A 15 -11.10 25.11 12.75
N ASP A 16 -11.65 25.71 13.80
CA ASP A 16 -11.53 27.14 14.10
C ASP A 16 -10.07 27.57 14.32
N ARG A 17 -9.26 26.69 14.93
CA ARG A 17 -7.81 26.91 15.12
C ARG A 17 -6.99 26.64 13.85
N GLY A 18 -7.61 26.19 12.76
CA GLY A 18 -6.94 25.88 11.49
C GLY A 18 -6.10 24.59 11.53
N HIS A 19 -6.29 23.73 12.53
CA HIS A 19 -5.58 22.45 12.62
C HIS A 19 -6.19 21.36 11.73
N MET A 20 -7.45 21.55 11.30
CA MET A 20 -8.18 20.59 10.47
C MET A 20 -9.06 21.31 9.47
N LYS A 21 -9.19 20.74 8.26
CA LYS A 21 -10.19 21.14 7.29
C LYS A 21 -11.26 20.05 7.19
N MET A 22 -12.52 20.44 7.16
CA MET A 22 -13.64 19.53 6.97
C MET A 22 -14.12 19.61 5.53
N GLU A 23 -14.08 18.47 4.84
CA GLU A 23 -14.56 18.33 3.47
C GLU A 23 -15.52 17.15 3.40
N TYR A 24 -16.57 17.29 2.60
CA TYR A 24 -17.45 16.17 2.30
C TYR A 24 -16.82 15.31 1.22
N VAL A 25 -16.73 14.00 1.49
CA VAL A 25 -16.25 13.00 0.53
C VAL A 25 -17.39 12.03 0.21
N PRO A 26 -17.77 11.86 -1.07
CA PRO A 26 -18.77 10.86 -1.45
C PRO A 26 -18.35 9.45 -1.03
N THR A 27 -19.31 8.59 -0.67
CA THR A 27 -19.07 7.17 -0.32
C THR A 27 -18.22 6.43 -1.35
N ALA A 28 -18.37 6.79 -2.63
CA ALA A 28 -17.62 6.21 -3.73
C ALA A 28 -16.09 6.44 -3.62
N GLU A 29 -15.68 7.49 -2.93
CA GLU A 29 -14.30 7.99 -2.87
C GLU A 29 -13.76 8.03 -1.42
N ASN A 30 -14.59 7.70 -0.43
CA ASN A 30 -14.19 7.68 0.96
C ASN A 30 -13.42 6.39 1.30
N VAL A 31 -12.10 6.43 1.15
CA VAL A 31 -11.19 5.30 1.44
C VAL A 31 -11.44 4.67 2.82
N ALA A 32 -11.82 5.46 3.84
CA ALA A 32 -12.10 4.95 5.18
C ALA A 32 -13.27 3.95 5.24
N ASP A 33 -14.16 3.95 4.24
CA ASP A 33 -15.28 3.02 4.18
C ASP A 33 -14.81 1.56 4.03
N ILE A 34 -13.62 1.31 3.48
CA ILE A 34 -13.07 -0.05 3.35
C ILE A 34 -12.86 -0.73 4.71
N PHE A 35 -12.62 0.05 5.77
CA PHE A 35 -12.36 -0.47 7.12
C PHE A 35 -13.61 -0.49 8.02
N THR A 36 -14.69 0.17 7.60
CA THR A 36 -15.84 0.45 8.48
C THR A 36 -17.17 -0.06 7.95
N LYS A 37 -17.26 -0.43 6.67
CA LYS A 37 -18.50 -0.86 6.02
C LYS A 37 -18.37 -2.22 5.34
N ALA A 38 -19.50 -2.91 5.21
CA ALA A 38 -19.64 -4.06 4.31
C ALA A 38 -19.89 -3.53 2.89
N LEU A 39 -18.84 -3.46 2.09
CA LEU A 39 -18.89 -2.94 0.72
C LEU A 39 -19.19 -4.05 -0.29
N GLY A 40 -19.86 -3.69 -1.38
CA GLY A 40 -19.97 -4.56 -2.55
C GLY A 40 -18.62 -4.70 -3.28
N PRO A 41 -18.39 -5.79 -4.04
CA PRO A 41 -17.08 -6.11 -4.62
C PRO A 41 -16.45 -4.98 -5.44
N CYS A 42 -17.25 -4.37 -6.33
CA CYS A 42 -16.77 -3.29 -7.21
C CYS A 42 -16.28 -2.05 -6.43
N VAL A 43 -17.00 -1.66 -5.37
CA VAL A 43 -16.60 -0.50 -4.55
C VAL A 43 -15.37 -0.85 -3.71
N PHE A 44 -15.33 -2.08 -3.18
CA PHE A 44 -14.19 -2.57 -2.40
C PHE A 44 -12.90 -2.59 -3.23
N GLU A 45 -12.93 -3.17 -4.43
CA GLU A 45 -11.76 -3.24 -5.33
C GLU A 45 -11.25 -1.84 -5.66
N ARG A 46 -12.13 -0.93 -6.06
CA ARG A 46 -11.73 0.45 -6.36
C ARG A 46 -11.09 1.16 -5.17
N LEU A 47 -11.65 1.04 -3.96
CA LEU A 47 -11.07 1.67 -2.77
C LEU A 47 -9.77 0.98 -2.32
N ARG A 48 -9.65 -0.33 -2.52
CA ARG A 48 -8.41 -1.08 -2.25
C ARG A 48 -7.29 -0.59 -3.15
N ASP A 49 -7.57 -0.35 -4.43
CA ASP A 49 -6.56 0.12 -5.39
C ASP A 49 -6.09 1.56 -5.10
N GLN A 50 -6.85 2.33 -4.32
CA GLN A 50 -6.42 3.63 -3.80
C GLN A 50 -5.50 3.52 -2.57
N LEU A 51 -5.40 2.33 -1.96
CA LEU A 51 -4.44 2.09 -0.90
C LEU A 51 -3.07 1.85 -1.54
N ASN A 52 -2.04 2.44 -0.94
CA ASN A 52 -0.66 2.21 -1.35
C ASN A 52 -0.14 0.88 -0.78
N ILE A 53 -0.80 -0.22 -1.15
CA ILE A 53 -0.51 -1.58 -0.70
C ILE A 53 -0.05 -2.39 -1.92
N GLU A 54 1.08 -3.06 -1.79
CA GLU A 54 1.61 -3.96 -2.82
C GLU A 54 1.05 -5.37 -2.68
N ASN A 55 1.04 -6.10 -3.80
CA ASN A 55 0.75 -7.52 -3.79
C ASN A 55 1.97 -8.28 -3.24
N VAL A 56 1.81 -8.89 -2.06
CA VAL A 56 2.89 -9.61 -1.36
C VAL A 56 3.43 -10.77 -2.19
N GLN A 57 2.56 -11.51 -2.89
CA GLN A 57 2.98 -12.63 -3.72
C GLN A 57 3.83 -12.14 -4.90
N GLU A 58 3.42 -11.05 -5.54
CA GLU A 58 4.21 -10.45 -6.63
C GLU A 58 5.54 -9.87 -6.12
N ALA A 59 5.52 -9.23 -4.96
CA ALA A 59 6.72 -8.71 -4.31
C ALA A 59 7.73 -9.83 -4.02
N TRP A 60 7.28 -10.94 -3.43
CA TRP A 60 8.15 -12.08 -3.10
C TRP A 60 8.70 -12.77 -4.36
N LEU A 61 7.89 -12.92 -5.40
CA LEU A 61 8.35 -13.46 -6.68
C LEU A 61 9.44 -12.59 -7.32
N SER A 62 9.35 -11.27 -7.17
CA SER A 62 10.38 -10.35 -7.68
C SER A 62 11.71 -10.51 -6.94
N GLU A 63 11.69 -10.78 -5.63
CA GLU A 63 12.88 -11.08 -4.83
C GLU A 63 13.53 -12.40 -5.26
N ASP A 64 12.71 -13.44 -5.46
CA ASP A 64 13.18 -14.76 -5.88
C ASP A 64 13.82 -14.73 -7.28
N ILE A 65 13.22 -14.00 -8.22
CA ILE A 65 13.80 -13.80 -9.56
C ILE A 65 15.12 -13.03 -9.48
N LEU A 66 15.21 -12.01 -8.63
CA LEU A 66 16.46 -11.28 -8.40
C LEU A 66 17.55 -12.21 -7.86
N ALA A 67 17.22 -13.04 -6.87
CA ALA A 67 18.15 -14.00 -6.29
C ALA A 67 18.65 -15.03 -7.33
N VAL A 68 17.75 -15.56 -8.16
CA VAL A 68 18.10 -16.53 -9.22
C VAL A 68 18.98 -15.90 -10.30
N THR A 69 18.67 -14.67 -10.74
CA THR A 69 19.47 -13.99 -11.79
C THR A 69 20.88 -13.68 -11.30
N VAL A 70 21.04 -13.21 -10.06
CA VAL A 70 22.36 -12.99 -9.43
C VAL A 70 23.13 -14.30 -9.29
N ALA A 71 22.49 -15.37 -8.81
CA ALA A 71 23.14 -16.68 -8.68
C ALA A 71 23.59 -17.25 -10.03
N THR A 72 22.80 -17.03 -11.09
CA THR A 72 23.11 -17.49 -12.44
C THR A 72 24.26 -16.68 -13.05
N ALA A 73 24.30 -15.37 -12.82
CA ALA A 73 25.42 -14.51 -13.22
C ALA A 73 26.74 -14.96 -12.58
N HIS A 74 26.74 -15.24 -11.27
CA HIS A 74 27.94 -15.75 -10.56
C HIS A 74 28.41 -17.11 -11.07
N LYS A 75 27.50 -18.04 -11.38
CA LYS A 75 27.87 -19.33 -11.99
C LYS A 75 28.52 -19.16 -13.36
N ASN A 76 27.97 -18.29 -14.20
CA ASN A 76 28.50 -18.02 -15.54
C ASN A 76 29.87 -17.33 -15.51
N GLU A 77 30.09 -16.42 -14.57
CA GLU A 77 31.40 -15.79 -14.32
C GLU A 77 32.44 -16.83 -13.88
N ARG A 78 32.06 -17.73 -12.96
CA ARG A 78 32.94 -18.79 -12.45
C ARG A 78 33.36 -19.77 -13.55
N LEU A 79 32.43 -20.19 -14.40
CA LEU A 79 32.71 -21.06 -15.55
C LEU A 79 33.62 -20.37 -16.58
N ARG A 80 33.46 -19.05 -16.79
CA ARG A 80 34.35 -18.28 -17.68
C ARG A 80 35.80 -18.25 -17.17
N ILE A 81 36.00 -18.04 -15.87
CA ILE A 81 37.33 -18.04 -15.26
C ILE A 81 37.97 -19.44 -15.31
N GLU A 82 37.19 -20.48 -15.03
CA GLU A 82 37.66 -21.88 -15.07
C GLU A 82 38.08 -22.31 -16.47
N CYS A 83 37.29 -21.98 -17.50
CA CYS A 83 37.66 -22.25 -18.89
C CYS A 83 38.87 -21.41 -19.36
N ALA A 84 39.06 -20.19 -18.85
CA ALA A 84 40.21 -19.35 -19.18
C ALA A 84 41.53 -19.87 -18.56
N SER A 85 41.45 -20.61 -17.46
CA SER A 85 42.59 -21.23 -16.78
C SER A 85 43.12 -22.50 -17.47
N TYR A 86 42.37 -23.05 -18.44
CA TYR A 86 42.72 -24.29 -19.15
C TYR A 86 43.43 -24.04 -20.50
N ARG A 87 43.86 -22.80 -20.76
CA ARG A 87 44.57 -22.38 -21.98
C ARG A 87 46.04 -22.11 -21.71
#